data_AF-A0A967LSD0-F1
#
_entry.id   AF-A0A967LSD0-F1
#
_cell.length_a   1.000
_cell.length_b   1.000
_cell.length_c   1.000
_cell.angle_alpha   90.00
_cell.angle_beta   90.00
_cell.angle_gamma   90.00
#
_symmetry.space_group_name_H-M   'P 1'
#
loop_
_entity.id
_entity.type
_entity.pdbx_description
1 polymer ?
#
loop_
_entity_poly.entity_id
_entity_poly.type
_entity_poly.pdbx_seq_one_letter_code
_entity_poly.pdbx_strand_id
1 'polypeptide(L)'
;IELTPGEMVFEEGDPGDYVCFVVEGSLEVLKGTEKGEEIVISTLSKGSSIGEMSVIDDLPRSASVKARTKATLLTLSRENFDYILAEH
;
A
#
# COMPACT_ATOMS: atom_id res chain seq x y z
N ILE A 1 1.83 4.56 -10.67
CA ILE A 1 1.25 3.23 -10.95
C ILE A 1 -0.18 3.44 -11.42
N GLU A 2 -0.56 2.83 -12.54
CA GLU A 2 -1.94 2.81 -13.04
C GLU A 2 -2.50 1.40 -12.83
N LEU A 3 -3.70 1.29 -12.28
CA LEU A 3 -4.34 0.02 -11.91
C LEU A 3 -5.78 -0.04 -12.41
N THR A 4 -6.20 -1.24 -12.78
CA THR A 4 -7.58 -1.62 -13.07
C THR A 4 -8.20 -2.36 -11.88
N PRO A 5 -9.54 -2.40 -11.75
CA PRO A 5 -10.20 -3.06 -10.63
C PRO A 5 -9.76 -4.53 -10.49
N GLY A 6 -9.35 -4.92 -9.29
CA GLY A 6 -8.87 -6.25 -8.94
C GLY A 6 -7.35 -6.43 -9.00
N GLU A 7 -6.59 -5.51 -9.62
CA GLU A 7 -5.13 -5.62 -9.66
C GLU A 7 -4.49 -5.37 -8.28
N MET A 8 -3.49 -6.18 -7.94
CA MET A 8 -2.73 -6.05 -6.70
C MET A 8 -1.72 -4.92 -6.82
N VAL A 9 -1.60 -4.12 -5.76
CA VAL A 9 -0.47 -3.19 -5.58
C VAL A 9 0.72 -3.97 -5.04
N PHE A 10 0.48 -4.76 -3.99
CA PHE A 10 1.40 -5.70 -3.35
C PHE A 10 0.60 -6.67 -2.47
N GLU A 11 1.23 -7.77 -2.08
CA GLU A 11 0.66 -8.79 -1.21
C GLU A 11 1.23 -8.70 0.21
N GLU A 12 0.47 -9.19 1.18
CA GLU A 12 0.96 -9.37 2.55
C GLU A 12 2.21 -10.25 2.56
N GLY A 13 3.26 -9.81 3.26
CA GLY A 13 4.53 -10.52 3.35
C GLY A 13 5.52 -10.21 2.23
N ASP A 14 5.14 -9.45 1.20
CA ASP A 14 6.09 -8.95 0.21
C ASP A 14 7.13 -8.02 0.86
N PRO A 15 8.36 -7.95 0.34
CA PRO A 15 9.28 -6.88 0.71
C PRO A 15 8.68 -5.51 0.32
N GLY A 16 8.87 -4.51 1.17
CA GLY A 16 8.42 -3.14 0.89
C GLY A 16 9.54 -2.12 0.94
N ASP A 17 9.75 -1.44 -0.18
CA ASP A 17 10.78 -0.40 -0.37
C ASP A 17 10.20 0.91 -0.91
N TYR A 18 8.87 1.06 -0.86
CA TYR A 18 8.18 2.29 -1.25
C TYR A 18 6.87 2.49 -0.49
N VAL A 19 6.46 3.75 -0.40
CA VAL A 19 5.13 4.20 0.02
C VAL A 19 4.35 4.62 -1.23
N CYS A 20 3.04 4.34 -1.28
CA CYS A 20 2.17 4.89 -2.32
C CYS A 20 1.18 5.91 -1.76
N PHE A 21 0.74 6.81 -2.63
CA PHE A 21 -0.31 7.79 -2.38
C PHE A 21 -1.40 7.66 -3.44
N VAL A 22 -2.65 7.55 -3.01
CA VAL A 22 -3.79 7.46 -3.91
C VAL A 22 -4.09 8.83 -4.50
N VAL A 23 -3.90 8.99 -5.81
CA VAL A 23 -4.23 10.23 -6.54
C VAL A 23 -5.65 10.19 -7.10
N GLU A 24 -6.06 9.02 -7.56
CA GLU A 24 -7.38 8.76 -8.11
C GLU A 24 -7.82 7.32 -7.80
N GLY A 25 -9.13 7.10 -7.69
CA GLY A 25 -9.72 5.79 -7.45
C GLY A 25 -9.80 5.41 -5.98
N SER A 26 -9.96 4.11 -5.74
CA SER A 26 -10.05 3.52 -4.41
C SER A 26 -9.38 2.15 -4.37
N LEU A 27 -8.82 1.81 -3.20
CA LEU A 27 -8.14 0.55 -2.91
C LEU A 27 -8.82 -0.15 -1.73
N GLU A 28 -8.66 -1.46 -1.65
CA GLU A 28 -9.02 -2.28 -0.49
C GLU A 28 -7.75 -2.82 0.16
N VAL A 29 -7.68 -2.76 1.49
CA VAL A 29 -6.64 -3.39 2.30
C VAL A 29 -7.17 -4.72 2.81
N LEU A 30 -6.46 -5.81 2.53
CA LEU A 30 -6.83 -7.17 2.89
C LEU A 30 -5.82 -7.77 3.86
N LYS A 31 -6.33 -8.51 4.84
CA LYS A 31 -5.51 -9.21 5.83
C LYS A 31 -5.85 -10.68 5.84
N GLY A 32 -4.83 -11.53 5.83
CA GLY A 32 -5.00 -12.96 6.04
C GLY A 32 -5.52 -13.27 7.45
N THR A 33 -6.44 -14.23 7.53
CA THR A 33 -6.93 -14.79 8.80
C THR A 33 -6.24 -16.12 9.09
N GLU A 34 -6.31 -16.60 10.34
CA GLU A 34 -5.77 -17.92 10.74
C GLU A 34 -6.34 -19.10 9.93
N LYS A 35 -7.49 -18.90 9.28
CA LYS A 35 -8.16 -19.92 8.45
C LYS A 35 -7.72 -19.88 6.98
N GLY A 36 -6.80 -18.98 6.61
CA GLY A 36 -6.36 -18.77 5.23
C GLY A 36 -7.34 -17.97 4.36
N GLU A 37 -8.37 -17.37 4.95
CA GLU A 37 -9.27 -16.45 4.25
C GLU A 37 -8.73 -15.02 4.31
N GLU A 38 -8.92 -14.23 3.26
CA GLU A 38 -8.65 -12.79 3.28
C GLU A 38 -9.91 -12.00 3.63
N ILE A 39 -9.77 -11.02 4.53
CA ILE A 39 -10.84 -10.08 4.87
C ILE A 39 -10.45 -8.66 4.51
N VAL A 40 -11.41 -7.87 4.02
CA VAL A 40 -11.21 -6.43 3.82
C VAL A 40 -11.25 -5.73 5.18
N ILE A 41 -10.13 -5.14 5.58
CA ILE A 41 -10.00 -4.43 6.87
C ILE A 41 -10.14 -2.92 6.72
N SER A 42 -9.94 -2.38 5.51
CA SER A 42 -10.07 -0.95 5.22
C SER A 42 -10.29 -0.69 3.73
N THR A 43 -10.85 0.47 3.42
CA THR A 43 -10.95 1.02 2.06
C THR A 43 -10.30 2.39 2.03
N LEU A 44 -9.48 2.62 1.02
CA LEU A 44 -8.67 3.82 0.88
C LEU A 44 -9.08 4.57 -0.36
N SER A 45 -8.98 5.89 -0.31
CA SER A 45 -9.41 6.78 -1.37
C SER A 45 -8.37 7.88 -1.61
N LYS A 46 -8.65 8.78 -2.55
CA LYS A 46 -7.77 9.90 -2.87
C LYS A 46 -7.28 10.61 -1.60
N GLY A 47 -5.95 10.82 -1.52
CA GLY A 47 -5.28 11.45 -0.40
C GLY A 47 -4.78 10.48 0.68
N SER A 48 -5.19 9.21 0.65
CA SER A 48 -4.62 8.18 1.53
C SER A 48 -3.21 7.76 1.10
N SER A 49 -2.35 7.48 2.07
CA SER A 49 -1.07 6.78 1.87
C SER A 49 -1.19 5.30 2.22
N ILE A 50 -0.33 4.46 1.63
CA ILE A 50 -0.21 3.03 1.94
C ILE A 50 1.23 2.55 1.85
N GLY A 51 1.54 1.50 2.61
CA GLY A 51 2.84 0.83 2.58
C GLY A 51 3.91 1.53 3.41
N GLU A 52 3.54 2.57 4.15
CA GLU A 52 4.44 3.34 5.02
C GLU A 52 5.00 2.51 6.18
N MET A 53 4.22 1.57 6.71
CA MET A 53 4.66 0.72 7.83
C MET A 53 5.96 0.00 7.49
N SER A 54 5.97 -0.73 6.36
CA SER A 54 7.13 -1.48 5.89
C SER A 54 8.36 -0.61 5.67
N VAL A 55 8.16 0.64 5.26
CA VAL A 55 9.26 1.61 5.12
C VAL A 55 9.77 2.07 6.48
N ILE A 56 8.90 2.29 7.46
CA ILE A 56 9.28 2.79 8.80
C ILE A 56 9.93 1.71 9.68
N ASP A 57 9.38 0.49 9.68
CA ASP A 57 9.78 -0.58 10.60
C ASP A 57 10.74 -1.62 9.99
N ASP A 58 11.01 -1.53 8.68
CA ASP A 58 11.82 -2.48 7.90
C ASP A 58 11.29 -3.92 7.95
N LEU A 59 9.96 -4.07 8.15
CA LEU A 59 9.27 -5.35 8.07
C LEU A 59 8.60 -5.53 6.70
N PRO A 60 8.25 -6.76 6.31
CA PRO A 60 7.44 -7.01 5.11
C PRO A 60 6.08 -6.28 5.14
N ARG A 61 5.41 -6.20 3.98
CA ARG A 61 4.07 -5.62 3.85
C ARG A 61 3.12 -6.25 4.88
N SER A 62 2.52 -5.41 5.72
CA SER A 62 1.65 -5.85 6.81
C SER A 62 0.28 -6.35 6.36
N ALA A 63 -0.10 -6.10 5.11
CA ALA A 63 -1.38 -6.46 4.52
C ALA A 63 -1.27 -6.40 2.99
N SER A 64 -2.14 -7.13 2.29
CA SER A 64 -2.31 -7.05 0.85
C SER A 64 -3.10 -5.78 0.50
N VAL A 65 -2.84 -5.17 -0.65
CA VAL A 65 -3.60 -4.02 -1.15
C VAL A 65 -3.97 -4.25 -2.60
N LYS A 66 -5.25 -4.08 -2.94
CA LYS A 66 -5.76 -4.23 -4.30
C LYS A 66 -6.60 -3.04 -4.75
N ALA A 67 -6.64 -2.81 -6.05
CA ALA A 67 -7.49 -1.82 -6.65
C ALA A 67 -8.97 -2.22 -6.55
N ARG A 68 -9.79 -1.37 -5.93
CA ARG A 68 -11.25 -1.55 -5.88
C ARG A 68 -11.93 -0.95 -7.11
N THR A 69 -11.40 0.17 -7.58
CA THR A 69 -11.78 0.81 -8.85
C THR A 69 -10.52 1.00 -9.69
N LYS A 70 -10.67 1.52 -10.92
CA LYS A 70 -9.51 2.09 -11.61
C LYS A 70 -8.83 3.10 -10.67
N ALA A 71 -7.51 3.01 -10.53
CA ALA A 71 -6.76 3.81 -9.56
C ALA A 71 -5.41 4.24 -10.12
N THR A 72 -4.99 5.43 -9.70
CA THR A 72 -3.69 6.01 -10.04
C THR A 72 -2.97 6.33 -8.75
N LEU A 73 -1.76 5.78 -8.60
CA LEU A 73 -0.93 5.93 -7.41
C LEU A 73 0.38 6.65 -7.75
N LEU A 74 0.80 7.56 -6.87
CA LEU A 74 2.18 8.04 -6.81
C LEU A 74 2.98 7.16 -5.85
N THR A 75 4.25 6.96 -6.15
CA THR A 75 5.18 6.17 -5.33
C THR A 75 6.30 7.06 -4.83
N LEU A 76 6.71 6.85 -3.58
CA LEU A 76 7.91 7.43 -2.99
C LEU A 76 8.80 6.29 -2.51
N SER A 77 10.02 6.22 -3.03
CA SER A 77 10.98 5.18 -2.61
C SER A 77 11.39 5.39 -1.15
N ARG A 78 11.80 4.30 -0.49
CA ARG A 78 12.38 4.29 0.85
C ARG A 78 13.48 5.35 0.99
N GLU A 79 14.43 5.36 0.07
CA GLU A 79 15.53 6.34 0.08
C GLU A 79 15.03 7.79 0.13
N ASN A 80 14.04 8.14 -0.69
CA ASN A 80 13.50 9.49 -0.70
C ASN A 80 12.62 9.79 0.52
N PHE A 81 11.94 8.78 1.07
CA PHE A 81 11.17 8.91 2.31
C PHE A 81 12.08 9.17 3.50
N ASP A 82 13.17 8.39 3.63
CA ASP A 82 14.18 8.55 4.67
C ASP A 82 14.87 9.92 4.58
N TYR A 83 15.16 10.38 3.36
CA TYR A 83 15.69 11.73 3.13
C TYR A 83 14.76 12.82 3.67
N ILE A 84 13.45 12.72 3.42
CA ILE A 84 12.47 13.70 3.92
C ILE A 84 12.39 13.67 5.45
N LEU A 85 12.40 12.49 6.07
CA LEU A 85 12.38 12.34 7.53
C LEU A 85 13.65 12.85 8.22
N ALA A 86 14.80 12.82 7.53
CA ALA A 86 16.04 13.34 8.06
C ALA A 86 16.09 14.88 8.06
N GLU A 87 15.40 15.53 7.11
CA GLU A 87 15.43 16.98 6.90
C GLU A 87 14.31 17.74 7.64
N HIS A 88 13.27 17.05 8.13
CA HIS A 88 12.06 17.65 8.72
C HIS A 88 11.53 16.87 9.92
#